data_AF-A0A0K1W2M5-F1
#
_entry.id   AF-A0A0K1W2M5-F1
#
_cell.length_a   1.000
_cell.length_b   1.000
_cell.length_c   1.000
_cell.angle_alpha   90.00
_cell.angle_beta   90.00
_cell.angle_gamma   90.00
#
_symmetry.space_group_name_H-M   'P 1'
#
loop_
_entity.id
_entity.type
_entity.pdbx_description
1 polymer ?
#
loop_
_entity_poly.entity_id
_entity_poly.type
_entity_poly.pdbx_seq_one_letter_code
_entity_poly.pdbx_strand_id
1 'polypeptide(L)'
;MKKSIKVLGATLSVLGTSALIYPLTKLGSQENNSVFAINESELNNNNIFNNYDRSEINLSLVGEFVEGKGIYGLFNPAIVKGAITIDPGKQNSQEEVFKATKVYTENLLGIVKTLFGYDIKIDTLVEMIKFEYYSDENGQTLQNNDKEDIKSFKISIIPGKEDTIDGLHVYGNTLIKTKLKTSLSDAIKVRKINEKILKEALLKQRVAVLNNLVSLDRSIEIKDFDKDNKTAQVIVGNGFNNAYYDDQKIVVTFK
;
A
#
# COMPACT_ATOMS: atom_id res chain seq x y z
N MET A 1 -25.25 -21.79 11.77
CA MET A 1 -24.82 -21.97 10.36
C MET A 1 -23.42 -21.36 10.23
N LYS A 2 -22.39 -22.20 10.06
CA LYS A 2 -20.98 -21.82 10.00
C LYS A 2 -20.68 -21.01 8.72
N LYS A 3 -20.18 -19.78 8.84
CA LYS A 3 -19.37 -19.13 7.80
C LYS A 3 -18.04 -18.75 8.43
N SER A 4 -17.19 -19.77 8.57
CA SER A 4 -15.79 -19.61 8.94
C SER A 4 -15.08 -18.73 7.92
N ILE A 5 -14.26 -17.81 8.42
CA ILE A 5 -13.17 -17.14 7.70
C ILE A 5 -12.16 -18.22 7.28
N LYS A 6 -12.50 -18.97 6.24
CA LYS A 6 -11.56 -19.76 5.41
C LYS A 6 -11.31 -19.07 4.06
N VAL A 7 -11.91 -17.90 3.83
CA VAL A 7 -11.90 -17.22 2.54
C VAL A 7 -10.71 -16.27 2.38
N LEU A 8 -10.05 -15.83 3.46
CA LEU A 8 -8.82 -15.04 3.33
C LEU A 8 -7.60 -15.86 2.83
N GLY A 9 -7.73 -17.20 2.78
CA GLY A 9 -6.72 -18.12 2.24
C GLY A 9 -7.19 -18.98 1.05
N ALA A 10 -8.39 -18.78 0.50
CA ALA A 10 -8.95 -19.71 -0.50
C ALA A 10 -9.65 -19.08 -1.73
N THR A 11 -9.72 -17.76 -1.87
CA THR A 11 -10.30 -17.10 -3.06
C THR A 11 -9.25 -16.43 -3.95
N LEU A 12 -8.26 -17.19 -4.41
CA LEU A 12 -7.46 -16.80 -5.58
C LEU A 12 -6.92 -18.01 -6.38
N SER A 13 -7.73 -19.05 -6.52
CA SER A 13 -7.51 -20.16 -7.47
C SER A 13 -8.37 -20.04 -8.73
N VAL A 14 -8.90 -18.86 -9.06
CA VAL A 14 -9.65 -18.65 -10.30
C VAL A 14 -9.35 -17.26 -10.82
N LEU A 15 -8.31 -17.11 -11.64
CA LEU A 15 -8.23 -16.11 -12.71
C LEU A 15 -6.98 -16.45 -13.54
N GLY A 16 -7.14 -17.46 -14.38
CA GLY A 16 -6.08 -17.90 -15.27
C GLY A 16 -6.45 -19.12 -16.08
N THR A 17 -7.55 -19.06 -16.82
CA THR A 17 -7.66 -19.58 -18.21
C THR A 17 -9.09 -19.45 -18.77
N SER A 18 -9.16 -18.85 -19.96
CA SER A 18 -10.13 -19.07 -21.05
C SER A 18 -11.64 -18.84 -20.86
N ALA A 19 -12.12 -17.86 -21.64
CA ALA A 19 -13.19 -17.99 -22.64
C ALA A 19 -14.67 -18.15 -22.21
N LEU A 20 -15.44 -17.12 -22.62
CA LEU A 20 -16.77 -17.18 -23.23
C LEU A 20 -17.99 -17.66 -22.40
N ILE A 21 -19.11 -16.99 -22.71
CA ILE A 21 -20.52 -17.40 -22.55
C ILE A 21 -21.22 -17.02 -21.22
N TYR A 22 -21.94 -15.88 -21.25
CA TYR A 22 -23.26 -15.73 -20.59
C TYR A 22 -24.25 -16.72 -21.25
N PRO A 23 -25.32 -17.25 -20.59
CA PRO A 23 -26.31 -16.40 -19.91
C PRO A 23 -27.06 -16.99 -18.68
N LEU A 24 -27.80 -16.08 -18.03
CA LEU A 24 -29.09 -16.22 -17.30
C LEU A 24 -29.66 -17.64 -17.05
N THR A 25 -30.15 -17.89 -15.81
CA THR A 25 -31.59 -18.15 -15.56
C THR A 25 -31.97 -18.08 -14.06
N LYS A 26 -33.12 -17.44 -13.82
CA LYS A 26 -34.02 -17.52 -12.65
C LYS A 26 -34.49 -18.95 -12.36
N LEU A 27 -34.72 -19.27 -11.08
CA LEU A 27 -35.74 -20.18 -10.49
C LEU A 27 -35.46 -20.20 -8.97
N GLY A 28 -36.35 -19.95 -8.00
CA GLY A 28 -37.80 -20.04 -7.94
C GLY A 28 -38.23 -21.21 -7.02
N SER A 29 -38.83 -20.90 -5.85
CA SER A 29 -39.63 -21.78 -4.95
C SER A 29 -38.87 -22.88 -4.17
N GLN A 30 -39.28 -23.40 -3.00
CA GLN A 30 -40.39 -23.19 -2.05
C GLN A 30 -40.08 -23.92 -0.72
N GLU A 31 -40.74 -23.47 0.35
CA GLU A 31 -41.22 -24.16 1.58
C GLU A 31 -40.65 -25.52 2.02
N ASN A 32 -40.33 -25.62 3.33
CA ASN A 32 -41.16 -26.43 4.24
C ASN A 32 -40.89 -26.20 5.74
N ASN A 33 -41.99 -26.29 6.49
CA ASN A 33 -42.16 -26.15 7.93
C ASN A 33 -41.41 -27.20 8.76
N SER A 34 -40.97 -26.81 9.96
CA SER A 34 -41.20 -27.61 11.16
C SER A 34 -41.12 -26.73 12.41
N VAL A 35 -42.28 -26.59 13.05
CA VAL A 35 -42.50 -26.06 14.39
C VAL A 35 -41.81 -26.99 15.40
N PHE A 36 -40.92 -26.44 16.23
CA PHE A 36 -40.59 -27.01 17.53
C PHE A 36 -40.64 -25.90 18.56
N ALA A 37 -41.64 -26.01 19.43
CA ALA A 37 -41.75 -25.22 20.65
C ALA A 37 -40.54 -25.53 21.55
N ILE A 38 -39.84 -24.48 21.98
CA ILE A 38 -38.83 -24.56 23.04
C ILE A 38 -39.33 -23.71 24.20
N ASN A 39 -39.40 -24.35 25.36
CA ASN A 39 -39.89 -23.84 26.64
C ASN A 39 -39.26 -22.49 27.02
N GLU A 40 -40.10 -21.52 27.37
CA GLU A 40 -39.74 -20.21 27.97
C GLU A 40 -39.34 -20.33 29.46
N SER A 41 -38.53 -21.32 29.84
CA SER A 41 -38.19 -21.54 31.26
C SER A 41 -36.71 -21.67 31.54
N GLU A 42 -35.85 -20.89 30.87
CA GLU A 42 -34.46 -20.63 31.30
C GLU A 42 -34.07 -19.15 31.09
N LEU A 43 -34.97 -18.24 31.48
CA LEU A 43 -34.65 -16.84 31.79
C LEU A 43 -34.10 -16.77 33.23
N ASN A 44 -32.85 -17.16 33.41
CA ASN A 44 -31.92 -16.57 34.40
C ASN A 44 -30.65 -17.40 34.47
N ASN A 45 -29.64 -16.98 33.71
CA ASN A 45 -28.31 -16.85 34.30
C ASN A 45 -27.50 -15.80 33.54
N ASN A 46 -27.25 -14.72 34.27
CA ASN A 46 -26.33 -13.64 33.96
C ASN A 46 -24.99 -14.19 33.46
N ASN A 47 -24.72 -13.98 32.17
CA ASN A 47 -23.44 -13.60 31.58
C ASN A 47 -23.53 -13.82 30.07
N ILE A 48 -24.31 -12.98 29.40
CA ILE A 48 -24.08 -12.75 27.97
C ILE A 48 -22.84 -11.89 27.91
N PHE A 49 -21.66 -12.52 28.03
CA PHE A 49 -20.49 -11.99 27.36
C PHE A 49 -20.90 -11.90 25.90
N ASN A 50 -21.18 -10.67 25.44
CA ASN A 50 -21.22 -10.35 24.02
C ASN A 50 -19.81 -10.59 23.49
N ASN A 51 -19.46 -11.86 23.28
CA ASN A 51 -18.27 -12.27 22.58
C ASN A 51 -18.58 -12.01 21.10
N TYR A 52 -18.56 -10.74 20.71
CA TYR A 52 -18.48 -10.37 19.32
C TYR A 52 -17.20 -11.02 18.80
N ASP A 53 -17.35 -11.98 17.90
CA ASP A 53 -16.24 -12.66 17.25
C ASP A 53 -15.50 -11.61 16.40
N ARG A 54 -14.50 -10.97 17.01
CA ARG A 54 -13.70 -9.92 16.38
C ARG A 54 -12.70 -10.58 15.45
N SER A 55 -12.52 -10.01 14.27
CA SER A 55 -11.48 -10.47 13.35
C SER A 55 -10.12 -10.05 13.86
N GLU A 56 -9.23 -11.03 14.06
CA GLU A 56 -7.86 -10.78 14.50
C GLU A 56 -6.99 -10.28 13.35
N ILE A 57 -6.29 -9.16 13.55
CA ILE A 57 -5.36 -8.57 12.58
C ILE A 57 -4.01 -8.31 13.25
N ASN A 58 -2.97 -8.96 12.73
CA ASN A 58 -1.60 -8.71 13.15
C ASN A 58 -0.97 -7.58 12.32
N LEU A 59 -0.34 -6.60 12.97
CA LEU A 59 0.40 -5.53 12.30
C LEU A 59 1.56 -6.03 11.42
N SER A 60 2.05 -7.25 11.61
CA SER A 60 3.04 -7.85 10.70
C SER A 60 2.56 -7.88 9.24
N LEU A 61 1.24 -7.99 9.02
CA LEU A 61 0.63 -7.96 7.68
C LEU A 61 0.83 -6.61 6.98
N VAL A 62 0.89 -5.51 7.75
CA VAL A 62 1.23 -4.18 7.21
C VAL A 62 2.67 -4.16 6.73
N GLY A 63 3.58 -4.78 7.49
CA GLY A 63 4.98 -4.96 7.08
C GLY A 63 5.10 -5.76 5.78
N GLU A 64 4.42 -6.90 5.69
CA GLU A 64 4.38 -7.72 4.48
C GLU A 64 3.83 -6.94 3.28
N PHE A 65 2.78 -6.15 3.47
CA PHE A 65 2.23 -5.29 2.42
C PHE A 65 3.26 -4.28 1.94
N VAL A 66 3.90 -3.51 2.84
CA VAL A 66 4.91 -2.51 2.49
C VAL A 66 6.09 -3.17 1.76
N GLU A 67 6.54 -4.34 2.23
CA GLU A 67 7.59 -5.13 1.60
C GLU A 67 7.18 -5.74 0.26
N GLY A 68 5.88 -5.75 -0.05
CA GLY A 68 5.37 -6.39 -1.26
C GLY A 68 5.49 -7.90 -1.23
N LYS A 69 5.46 -8.51 -0.04
CA LYS A 69 5.56 -9.95 0.19
C LYS A 69 4.17 -10.57 0.37
N GLY A 70 4.12 -11.89 0.24
CA GLY A 70 2.90 -12.67 0.43
C GLY A 70 1.77 -12.32 -0.55
N ILE A 71 0.55 -12.70 -0.20
CA ILE A 71 -0.65 -12.40 -0.99
C ILE A 71 -0.94 -10.89 -1.02
N TYR A 72 -0.60 -10.18 0.04
CA TYR A 72 -0.85 -8.74 0.19
C TYR A 72 0.03 -7.90 -0.74
N GLY A 73 1.24 -8.38 -1.05
CA GLY A 73 2.15 -7.75 -2.00
C GLY A 73 1.65 -7.71 -3.45
N LEU A 74 0.74 -8.61 -3.83
CA LEU A 74 0.08 -8.62 -5.14
C LEU A 74 -0.86 -7.41 -5.30
N PHE A 75 -1.46 -6.97 -4.18
CA PHE A 75 -2.37 -5.84 -4.15
C PHE A 75 -1.68 -4.52 -3.86
N ASN A 76 -0.36 -4.51 -3.61
CA ASN A 76 0.38 -3.29 -3.34
C ASN A 76 0.72 -2.57 -4.66
N PRO A 77 0.07 -1.44 -5.00
CA PRO A 77 0.33 -0.71 -6.24
C PRO A 77 1.51 0.27 -6.10
N ALA A 78 2.11 0.38 -4.92
CA ALA A 78 3.24 1.25 -4.65
C ALA A 78 4.37 1.01 -5.67
N ILE A 79 4.95 2.11 -6.14
CA ILE A 79 6.11 2.10 -7.02
C ILE A 79 7.31 1.52 -6.28
N VAL A 80 7.65 2.10 -5.13
CA VAL A 80 8.70 1.59 -4.26
C VAL A 80 8.06 0.63 -3.27
N LYS A 81 8.60 -0.59 -3.23
CA LYS A 81 8.29 -1.62 -2.22
C LYS A 81 9.46 -1.75 -1.26
N GLY A 82 9.22 -2.29 -0.06
CA GLY A 82 10.25 -2.52 0.97
C GLY A 82 10.53 -1.33 1.87
N ALA A 83 10.05 -0.13 1.53
CA ALA A 83 10.28 1.07 2.32
C ALA A 83 9.24 2.16 2.01
N ILE A 84 9.06 3.10 2.94
CA ILE A 84 8.32 4.34 2.72
C ILE A 84 9.31 5.42 2.24
N THR A 85 8.96 6.11 1.15
CA THR A 85 9.82 7.13 0.56
C THR A 85 9.68 8.47 1.29
N ILE A 86 10.80 9.09 1.65
CA ILE A 86 10.90 10.36 2.38
C ILE A 86 11.60 11.41 1.51
N ASP A 87 11.12 12.65 1.53
CA ASP A 87 11.77 13.75 0.81
C ASP A 87 13.15 14.07 1.43
N PRO A 88 14.16 14.45 0.63
CA PRO A 88 15.47 14.80 1.16
C PRO A 88 15.44 15.98 2.14
N GLY A 89 16.26 15.89 3.17
CA GLY A 89 16.35 16.89 4.24
C GLY A 89 15.23 16.79 5.28
N LYS A 90 14.32 15.80 5.14
CA LYS A 90 13.22 15.56 6.08
C LYS A 90 13.39 14.31 6.93
N GLN A 91 14.39 13.48 6.61
CA GLN A 91 14.56 12.16 7.22
C GLN A 91 15.04 12.19 8.66
N ASN A 92 15.49 13.33 9.20
CA ASN A 92 15.86 13.47 10.61
C ASN A 92 14.67 13.87 11.51
N SER A 93 13.54 14.28 10.91
CA SER A 93 12.35 14.73 11.62
C SER A 93 11.32 13.61 11.75
N GLN A 94 11.03 13.22 12.99
CA GLN A 94 9.99 12.24 13.27
C GLN A 94 8.61 12.67 12.76
N GLU A 95 8.29 13.97 12.84
CA GLU A 95 7.03 14.53 12.34
C GLU A 95 6.89 14.36 10.82
N GLU A 96 7.96 14.63 10.06
CA GLU A 96 7.91 14.54 8.60
C GLU A 96 7.86 13.08 8.13
N VAL A 97 8.55 12.17 8.82
CA VAL A 97 8.43 10.72 8.58
C VAL A 97 7.02 10.22 8.91
N PHE A 98 6.42 10.70 10.00
CA PHE A 98 5.03 10.42 10.34
C PHE A 98 4.08 10.91 9.24
N LYS A 99 4.23 12.15 8.75
CA LYS A 99 3.41 12.70 7.65
C LYS A 99 3.52 11.84 6.39
N ALA A 100 4.73 11.45 5.99
CA ALA A 100 4.92 10.57 4.85
C ALA A 100 4.25 9.20 5.04
N THR A 101 4.32 8.66 6.25
CA THR A 101 3.64 7.40 6.62
C THR A 101 2.13 7.54 6.64
N LYS A 102 1.59 8.68 7.09
CA LYS A 102 0.16 9.00 7.05
C LYS A 102 -0.35 9.01 5.61
N VAL A 103 0.33 9.75 4.72
CA VAL A 103 0.00 9.78 3.28
C VAL A 103 0.11 8.38 2.67
N TYR A 104 1.11 7.59 3.06
CA TYR A 104 1.22 6.20 2.66
C TYR A 104 -0.03 5.39 3.03
N THR A 105 -0.43 5.49 4.29
CA THR A 105 -1.54 4.74 4.87
C THR A 105 -2.89 5.21 4.31
N GLU A 106 -3.09 6.49 4.04
CA GLU A 106 -4.34 6.99 3.42
C GLU A 106 -4.57 6.39 2.02
N ASN A 107 -3.52 6.31 1.20
CA ASN A 107 -3.59 5.65 -0.10
C ASN A 107 -3.93 4.15 0.05
N LEU A 108 -3.34 3.48 1.04
CA LEU A 108 -3.66 2.09 1.38
C LEU A 108 -5.12 1.92 1.77
N LEU A 109 -5.64 2.79 2.64
CA LEU A 109 -7.01 2.74 3.12
C LEU A 109 -8.02 2.95 1.98
N GLY A 110 -7.69 3.79 1.00
CA GLY A 110 -8.49 3.91 -0.23
C GLY A 110 -8.62 2.59 -0.99
N ILE A 111 -7.53 1.81 -1.07
CA ILE A 111 -7.52 0.47 -1.68
C ILE A 111 -8.33 -0.49 -0.83
N VAL A 112 -8.14 -0.49 0.49
CA VAL A 112 -8.86 -1.38 1.42
C VAL A 112 -10.37 -1.15 1.34
N LYS A 113 -10.80 0.12 1.32
CA LYS A 113 -12.19 0.50 1.12
C LYS A 113 -12.74 0.00 -0.21
N THR A 114 -11.97 0.20 -1.29
CA THR A 114 -12.41 -0.17 -2.65
C THR A 114 -12.50 -1.69 -2.84
N LEU A 115 -11.54 -2.45 -2.29
CA LEU A 115 -11.46 -3.90 -2.50
C LEU A 115 -12.26 -4.71 -1.47
N PHE A 116 -12.34 -4.24 -0.23
CA PHE A 116 -12.89 -5.00 0.90
C PHE A 116 -14.08 -4.32 1.58
N GLY A 117 -14.41 -3.08 1.23
CA GLY A 117 -15.57 -2.36 1.78
C GLY A 117 -15.38 -1.82 3.20
N TYR A 118 -14.17 -1.91 3.77
CA TYR A 118 -13.88 -1.33 5.09
C TYR A 118 -13.51 0.14 4.97
N ASP A 119 -14.30 1.01 5.61
CA ASP A 119 -14.06 2.46 5.65
C ASP A 119 -13.39 2.86 6.97
N ILE A 120 -12.10 2.53 7.11
CA ILE A 120 -11.31 2.86 8.29
C ILE A 120 -10.76 4.28 8.14
N LYS A 121 -10.96 5.13 9.15
CA LYS A 121 -10.38 6.47 9.19
C LYS A 121 -8.94 6.43 9.66
N ILE A 122 -8.08 7.20 9.01
CA ILE A 122 -6.65 7.28 9.37
C ILE A 122 -6.43 7.76 10.81
N ASP A 123 -7.24 8.71 11.28
CA ASP A 123 -7.08 9.26 12.63
C ASP A 123 -7.38 8.21 13.72
N THR A 124 -8.31 7.29 13.45
CA THR A 124 -8.56 6.13 14.33
C THR A 124 -7.33 5.25 14.44
N LEU A 125 -6.62 4.99 13.33
CA LEU A 125 -5.37 4.22 13.36
C LEU A 125 -4.27 4.94 14.13
N VAL A 126 -4.15 6.26 13.96
CA VAL A 126 -3.13 7.07 14.64
C VAL A 126 -3.33 7.02 16.16
N GLU A 127 -4.57 7.02 16.64
CA GLU A 127 -4.88 6.90 18.08
C GLU A 127 -4.58 5.51 18.68
N MET A 128 -4.44 4.49 17.84
CA MET A 128 -4.21 3.11 18.26
C MET A 128 -2.75 2.72 18.33
N ILE A 129 -1.87 3.46 17.64
CA ILE A 129 -0.49 3.04 17.41
C ILE A 129 0.51 3.97 18.07
N LYS A 130 1.64 3.38 18.48
CA LYS A 130 2.85 4.10 18.87
C LYS A 130 3.93 3.92 17.81
N PHE A 131 4.71 4.98 17.60
CA PHE A 131 5.89 4.98 16.73
C PHE A 131 7.17 5.04 17.56
N GLU A 132 8.13 4.19 17.21
CA GLU A 132 9.51 4.26 17.70
C GLU A 132 10.43 4.41 16.47
N TYR A 133 11.31 5.40 16.46
CA TYR A 133 12.15 5.72 15.30
C TYR A 133 13.60 5.28 15.53
N TYR A 134 14.27 4.83 14.48
CA TYR A 134 15.61 4.23 14.56
C TYR A 134 16.54 4.78 13.47
N SER A 135 17.83 4.93 13.81
CA SER A 135 18.88 5.42 12.91
C SER A 135 19.58 4.30 12.12
N ASP A 136 19.14 3.06 12.30
CA ASP A 136 19.52 1.88 11.52
C ASP A 136 18.28 1.19 10.90
N GLU A 137 18.51 0.29 9.94
CA GLU A 137 17.44 -0.41 9.23
C GLU A 137 16.86 -1.60 10.00
N ASN A 138 17.53 -2.07 11.05
CA ASN A 138 17.17 -3.27 11.81
C ASN A 138 16.44 -2.95 13.13
N GLY A 139 16.26 -1.67 13.46
CA GLY A 139 15.55 -1.21 14.65
C GLY A 139 16.33 -1.40 15.95
N GLN A 140 17.66 -1.29 15.92
CA GLN A 140 18.53 -1.52 17.07
C GLN A 140 18.92 -0.24 17.80
N THR A 141 19.10 0.85 17.06
CA THR A 141 19.58 2.15 17.55
C THR A 141 18.45 3.15 17.49
N LEU A 142 17.91 3.51 18.65
CA LEU A 142 16.89 4.56 18.75
C LEU A 142 17.43 5.87 18.19
N GLN A 143 16.61 6.51 17.36
CA GLN A 143 16.96 7.77 16.72
C GLN A 143 16.90 8.92 17.74
N ASN A 144 17.89 9.80 17.68
CA ASN A 144 17.87 11.08 18.37
C ASN A 144 17.33 12.16 17.44
N ASN A 145 16.14 12.70 17.76
CA ASN A 145 15.40 13.61 16.89
C ASN A 145 16.28 14.75 16.36
N ASP A 146 16.10 15.09 15.08
CA ASP A 146 16.79 16.16 14.34
C ASP A 146 18.31 16.00 14.16
N LYS A 147 18.96 15.00 14.79
CA LYS A 147 20.41 14.78 14.71
C LYS A 147 20.81 13.65 13.78
N GLU A 148 20.01 12.58 13.76
CA GLU A 148 20.30 11.38 12.99
C GLU A 148 19.16 11.09 12.00
N ASP A 149 19.54 10.59 10.83
CA ASP A 149 18.58 10.13 9.82
C ASP A 149 17.80 8.93 10.35
N ILE A 150 16.47 8.97 10.22
CA ILE A 150 15.57 7.85 10.48
C ILE A 150 15.67 6.90 9.29
N LYS A 151 16.17 5.70 9.52
CA LYS A 151 16.28 4.62 8.51
C LYS A 151 15.20 3.55 8.65
N SER A 152 14.62 3.43 9.83
CA SER A 152 13.44 2.62 10.07
C SER A 152 12.62 3.16 11.23
N PHE A 153 11.37 2.72 11.32
CA PHE A 153 10.51 2.98 12.45
C PHE A 153 9.64 1.76 12.75
N LYS A 154 9.33 1.56 14.02
CA LYS A 154 8.47 0.48 14.48
C LYS A 154 7.11 1.03 14.83
N ILE A 155 6.07 0.39 14.32
CA ILE A 155 4.69 0.62 14.71
C ILE A 155 4.27 -0.51 15.65
N SER A 156 3.67 -0.16 16.79
CA SER A 156 3.06 -1.15 17.71
C SER A 156 1.69 -0.65 18.17
N ILE A 157 0.80 -1.57 18.54
CA ILE A 157 -0.48 -1.21 19.16
C ILE A 157 -0.24 -0.70 20.60
N ILE A 158 -0.94 0.37 20.97
CA ILE A 158 -0.98 0.89 22.34
C ILE A 158 -1.82 -0.07 23.19
N PRO A 159 -1.33 -0.55 24.35
CA PRO A 159 -2.11 -1.41 25.22
C PRO A 159 -3.46 -0.81 25.59
N GLY A 160 -4.54 -1.59 25.44
CA GLY A 160 -5.91 -1.16 25.67
C GLY A 160 -6.57 -0.46 24.48
N LYS A 161 -5.90 -0.39 23.32
CA LYS A 161 -6.44 0.17 22.06
C LYS A 161 -6.67 -0.88 20.98
N GLU A 162 -6.43 -2.16 21.25
CA GLU A 162 -6.53 -3.27 20.29
C GLU A 162 -7.90 -3.36 19.62
N ASP A 163 -8.95 -3.00 20.36
CA ASP A 163 -10.35 -3.14 19.99
C ASP A 163 -11.01 -1.83 19.50
N THR A 164 -10.20 -0.79 19.23
CA THR A 164 -10.68 0.56 18.87
C THR A 164 -11.45 0.58 17.54
N ILE A 165 -11.17 -0.34 16.62
CA ILE A 165 -11.94 -0.49 15.37
C ILE A 165 -13.03 -1.54 15.58
N ASP A 166 -14.27 -1.15 15.32
CA ASP A 166 -15.42 -2.04 15.45
C ASP A 166 -15.24 -3.31 14.59
N GLY A 167 -15.47 -4.46 15.22
CA GLY A 167 -15.36 -5.77 14.59
C GLY A 167 -13.94 -6.30 14.40
N LEU A 168 -12.91 -5.54 14.78
CA LEU A 168 -11.50 -5.95 14.67
C LEU A 168 -10.82 -6.00 16.04
N HIS A 169 -9.88 -6.93 16.19
CA HIS A 169 -8.91 -6.98 17.27
C HIS A 169 -7.52 -6.87 16.65
N VAL A 170 -6.88 -5.71 16.78
CA VAL A 170 -5.57 -5.43 16.16
C VAL A 170 -4.46 -5.60 17.18
N TYR A 171 -3.43 -6.37 16.85
CA TYR A 171 -2.34 -6.68 17.76
C TYR A 171 -0.98 -6.74 17.06
N GLY A 172 0.08 -6.86 17.85
CA GLY A 172 1.45 -7.04 17.36
C GLY A 172 2.18 -5.73 17.04
N ASN A 173 3.25 -5.86 16.27
CA ASN A 173 4.09 -4.76 15.84
C ASN A 173 4.76 -5.07 14.50
N THR A 174 5.28 -4.05 13.84
CA THR A 174 6.03 -4.19 12.60
C THR A 174 7.11 -3.12 12.47
N LEU A 175 8.23 -3.47 11.83
CA LEU A 175 9.34 -2.57 11.53
C LEU A 175 9.27 -2.19 10.05
N ILE A 176 9.27 -0.90 9.76
CA ILE A 176 9.16 -0.35 8.41
C ILE A 176 10.41 0.46 8.11
N LYS A 177 11.05 0.18 6.98
CA LYS A 177 12.21 0.94 6.50
C LYS A 177 11.79 2.23 5.82
N THR A 178 12.66 3.23 5.85
CA THR A 178 12.53 4.46 5.08
C THR A 178 13.51 4.46 3.91
N LYS A 179 13.21 5.24 2.87
CA LYS A 179 14.12 5.43 1.73
C LYS A 179 14.04 6.88 1.26
N LEU A 180 15.18 7.53 1.06
CA LEU A 180 15.19 8.88 0.51
C LEU A 180 14.77 8.89 -0.96
N LYS A 181 13.93 9.85 -1.34
CA LYS A 181 13.66 10.15 -2.74
C LYS A 181 14.88 10.80 -3.39
N THR A 182 14.99 10.64 -4.71
CA THR A 182 16.04 11.26 -5.53
C THR A 182 15.42 12.32 -6.44
N SER A 183 16.08 13.45 -6.68
CA SER A 183 15.56 14.42 -7.65
C SER A 183 15.52 13.76 -9.01
N LEU A 184 14.42 13.93 -9.75
CA LEU A 184 14.33 13.38 -11.10
C LEU A 184 15.41 14.01 -12.01
N SER A 185 15.67 15.30 -11.85
CA SER A 185 16.73 16.02 -12.56
C SER A 185 18.11 15.46 -12.28
N ASP A 186 18.33 14.95 -11.05
CA ASP A 186 19.55 14.26 -10.70
C ASP A 186 19.62 12.83 -11.23
N ALA A 187 18.49 12.15 -11.31
CA ALA A 187 18.43 10.81 -11.86
C ALA A 187 18.65 10.80 -13.39
N ILE A 188 18.19 11.82 -14.13
CA ILE A 188 18.30 11.89 -15.59
C ILE A 188 19.50 12.74 -16.03
N LYS A 189 20.66 12.09 -16.16
CA LYS A 189 21.91 12.68 -16.63
C LYS A 189 22.08 12.59 -18.17
N VAL A 190 21.62 11.51 -18.79
CA VAL A 190 21.65 11.31 -20.25
C VAL A 190 20.35 11.85 -20.86
N ARG A 191 20.46 13.03 -21.49
CA ARG A 191 19.32 13.74 -22.09
C ARG A 191 19.31 13.73 -23.63
N LYS A 192 20.42 13.30 -24.26
CA LYS A 192 20.53 13.17 -25.71
C LYS A 192 20.67 11.70 -26.09
N ILE A 193 19.66 11.16 -26.75
CA ILE A 193 19.54 9.76 -27.10
C ILE A 193 19.83 9.60 -28.60
N ASN A 194 20.98 9.05 -28.94
CA ASN A 194 21.43 8.96 -30.34
C ASN A 194 20.82 7.79 -31.11
N GLU A 195 19.55 7.49 -30.87
CA GLU A 195 18.82 6.35 -31.46
C GLU A 195 17.54 6.81 -32.15
N LYS A 196 17.11 6.06 -33.16
CA LYS A 196 15.86 6.33 -33.88
C LYS A 196 14.67 5.95 -33.00
N ILE A 197 13.94 6.93 -32.47
CA ILE A 197 12.80 6.70 -31.57
C ILE A 197 11.49 7.05 -32.26
N LEU A 198 10.66 6.03 -32.48
CA LEU A 198 9.40 6.17 -33.22
C LEU A 198 8.16 6.20 -32.30
N LYS A 199 8.32 5.85 -31.03
CA LYS A 199 7.23 5.71 -30.05
C LYS A 199 7.67 6.20 -28.68
N GLU A 200 6.74 6.81 -27.96
CA GLU A 200 6.92 7.27 -26.58
C GLU A 200 7.38 6.16 -25.63
N ALA A 201 6.75 4.98 -25.69
CA ALA A 201 7.12 3.83 -24.85
C ALA A 201 8.58 3.40 -25.04
N LEU A 202 9.09 3.49 -26.28
CA LEU A 202 10.50 3.20 -26.56
C LEU A 202 11.41 4.29 -25.99
N LEU A 203 11.01 5.57 -26.08
CA LEU A 203 11.75 6.68 -25.46
C LEU A 203 11.85 6.47 -23.96
N LYS A 204 10.74 6.16 -23.30
CA LYS A 204 10.66 5.89 -21.86
C LYS A 204 11.63 4.80 -21.44
N GLN A 205 11.60 3.67 -22.15
CA GLN A 205 12.53 2.56 -21.91
C GLN A 205 13.99 2.99 -22.05
N ARG A 206 14.33 3.77 -23.09
CA ARG A 206 15.70 4.25 -23.32
C ARG A 206 16.16 5.23 -22.27
N VAL A 207 15.33 6.19 -21.88
CA VAL A 207 15.63 7.11 -20.78
C VAL A 207 15.93 6.30 -19.51
N ALA A 208 15.09 5.33 -19.18
CA ALA A 208 15.27 4.54 -17.97
C ALA A 208 16.54 3.69 -17.99
N VAL A 209 16.83 3.00 -19.10
CA VAL A 209 18.04 2.18 -19.25
C VAL A 209 19.31 3.03 -19.22
N LEU A 210 19.37 4.13 -19.98
CA LEU A 210 20.57 4.97 -20.07
C LEU A 210 20.88 5.72 -18.77
N ASN A 211 19.89 5.89 -17.91
CA ASN A 211 20.02 6.58 -16.62
C ASN A 211 19.95 5.64 -15.41
N ASN A 212 19.99 4.32 -15.61
CA ASN A 212 19.92 3.31 -14.56
C ASN A 212 18.74 3.51 -13.58
N LEU A 213 17.58 3.86 -14.11
CA LEU A 213 16.40 4.12 -13.28
C LEU A 213 15.79 2.80 -12.80
N VAL A 214 15.59 2.71 -11.48
CA VAL A 214 15.23 1.48 -10.75
C VAL A 214 13.84 0.93 -11.14
N SER A 215 13.02 1.71 -11.83
CA SER A 215 11.63 1.38 -12.17
C SER A 215 11.22 2.00 -13.51
N LEU A 216 11.11 1.14 -14.52
CA LEU A 216 10.97 1.51 -15.93
C LEU A 216 9.65 2.24 -16.24
N ASP A 217 8.55 1.89 -15.55
CA ASP A 217 7.21 2.14 -16.12
C ASP A 217 6.30 3.07 -15.31
N ARG A 218 6.49 3.22 -14.00
CA ARG A 218 5.54 3.96 -13.15
C ARG A 218 6.10 5.23 -12.53
N SER A 219 7.42 5.30 -12.35
CA SER A 219 8.07 6.39 -11.62
C SER A 219 8.27 7.64 -12.47
N ILE A 220 8.30 7.46 -13.79
CA ILE A 220 8.48 8.54 -14.76
C ILE A 220 7.40 8.46 -15.84
N GLU A 221 7.06 9.59 -16.43
CA GLU A 221 6.16 9.72 -17.58
C GLU A 221 6.87 10.52 -18.68
N ILE A 222 6.51 10.23 -19.95
CA ILE A 222 6.94 11.03 -21.09
C ILE A 222 5.74 11.89 -21.53
N LYS A 223 5.97 13.18 -21.74
CA LYS A 223 4.98 14.12 -22.25
C LYS A 223 5.54 14.90 -23.43
N ASP A 224 4.64 15.49 -24.21
CA ASP A 224 4.98 16.34 -25.35
C ASP A 224 5.97 15.68 -26.33
N PHE A 225 5.71 14.41 -26.67
CA PHE A 225 6.57 13.64 -27.58
C PHE A 225 6.45 14.14 -29.03
N ASP A 226 7.45 14.91 -29.46
CA ASP A 226 7.51 15.54 -30.78
C ASP A 226 8.48 14.77 -31.70
N LYS A 227 7.91 14.07 -32.69
CA LYS A 227 8.67 13.26 -33.65
C LYS A 227 9.42 14.08 -34.68
N ASP A 228 9.01 15.32 -34.91
CA ASP A 228 9.55 16.18 -35.97
C ASP A 228 10.73 16.98 -35.40
N ASN A 229 10.54 17.57 -34.23
CA ASN A 229 11.58 18.29 -33.50
C ASN A 229 12.49 17.37 -32.66
N LYS A 230 12.16 16.08 -32.57
CA LYS A 230 12.92 15.05 -31.86
C LYS A 230 13.12 15.35 -30.38
N THR A 231 12.06 15.82 -29.73
CA THR A 231 12.07 16.24 -28.33
C THR A 231 10.94 15.60 -27.54
N ALA A 232 11.14 15.45 -26.24
CA ALA A 232 10.07 15.12 -25.30
C ALA A 232 10.42 15.61 -23.89
N GLN A 233 9.43 15.65 -23.01
CA GLN A 233 9.62 15.97 -21.59
C GLN A 233 9.51 14.69 -20.76
N VAL A 234 10.44 14.51 -19.84
CA VAL A 234 10.37 13.48 -18.80
C VAL A 234 9.96 14.16 -17.50
N ILE A 235 8.93 13.61 -16.85
CA ILE A 235 8.40 14.12 -15.57
C ILE A 235 8.22 12.98 -14.55
N VAL A 236 8.00 13.33 -13.29
CA VAL A 236 7.64 12.36 -12.24
C VAL A 236 6.26 11.78 -12.54
N GLY A 237 6.15 10.44 -12.48
CA GLY A 237 4.88 9.75 -12.69
C GLY A 237 3.94 9.83 -11.49
N ASN A 238 2.63 9.74 -11.75
CA ASN A 238 1.58 9.93 -10.74
C ASN A 238 1.37 8.74 -9.78
N GLY A 239 2.33 7.83 -9.67
CA GLY A 239 2.16 6.64 -8.84
C GLY A 239 2.46 6.86 -7.35
N PHE A 240 1.86 5.99 -6.55
CA PHE A 240 1.97 5.96 -5.10
C PHE A 240 3.39 5.56 -4.63
N ASN A 241 3.90 6.19 -3.56
CA ASN A 241 5.24 5.94 -2.97
C ASN A 241 6.37 6.00 -4.02
N ASN A 242 6.44 7.12 -4.75
CA ASN A 242 7.38 7.31 -5.87
C ASN A 242 8.82 7.50 -5.37
N ALA A 243 9.79 6.94 -6.10
CA ALA A 243 11.22 7.06 -5.82
C ALA A 243 11.79 8.45 -6.12
N TYR A 244 11.09 9.26 -6.94
CA TYR A 244 11.56 10.56 -7.40
C TYR A 244 10.68 11.71 -6.91
N TYR A 245 11.28 12.89 -6.85
CA TYR A 245 10.62 14.17 -6.55
C TYR A 245 11.12 15.26 -7.50
N ASP A 246 10.49 16.43 -7.41
CA ASP A 246 10.55 17.61 -8.30
C ASP A 246 9.39 17.69 -9.32
N ASP A 247 8.93 18.92 -9.57
CA ASP A 247 7.91 19.28 -10.57
C ASP A 247 8.56 19.70 -11.91
N GLN A 248 9.88 19.54 -12.02
CA GLN A 248 10.64 20.01 -13.16
C GLN A 248 10.44 19.05 -14.34
N LYS A 249 10.28 19.67 -15.52
CA LYS A 249 10.19 18.93 -16.77
C LYS A 249 11.56 18.83 -17.41
N ILE A 250 12.06 17.61 -17.57
CA ILE A 250 13.39 17.38 -18.12
C ILE A 250 13.25 17.13 -19.62
N VAL A 251 13.73 18.08 -20.41
CA VAL A 251 13.72 17.93 -21.87
C VAL A 251 14.80 16.93 -22.30
N VAL A 252 14.39 15.95 -23.09
CA VAL A 252 15.28 14.99 -23.76
C VAL A 252 15.15 15.13 -25.28
N THR A 253 16.24 14.81 -25.98
CA THR A 253 16.30 14.82 -27.46
C THR A 253 16.63 13.43 -27.98
N PHE A 254 16.13 13.09 -29.17
CA PHE A 254 16.36 11.79 -29.82
C PHE A 254 16.65 11.91 -31.33
N LYS A 255 16.79 10.80 -32.08
CA LYS A 255 16.92 10.79 -33.55
C LYS A 255 15.67 10.22 -34.23
#